data_AF-A0A6P3RW43-F1
#
_entry.id   AF-A0A6P3RW43-F1
#
_cell.length_a   1.000
_cell.length_b   1.000
_cell.length_c   1.000
_cell.angle_alpha   90.00
_cell.angle_beta   90.00
_cell.angle_gamma   90.00
#
_symmetry.space_group_name_H-M   'P 1'
#
loop_
_entity.id
_entity.type
_entity.pdbx_description
1 polymer ?
#
loop_
_entity_poly.entity_id
_entity_poly.type
_entity_poly.pdbx_seq_one_letter_code
_entity_poly.pdbx_strand_id
1 'polypeptide(L)'
;MPVTVTRTTITTTTTSSSSGLGSPTILGSPRALTQPLGLLRLLQLLSTCVAFSLVASVGAWVGFMGNWCMFAWCFCFAVTLIIIIVELAGLQQRFPLSWRNFPITYACYAALFCLSASVIYPTTYVQFMAHGRSRDHAIAAIAFSCIACVAYATEVAWTRARPGEITGYMATVPGLLKVVETFVACVIFAFISDSYLYKHKPALEWCVAVYAICFILAAVAILLNLGDCTNMLPIPFPSFLSGLALLSVLFYISAMILWPLYQFDEKYGGQPQRWRDANCRNRHIDSVCPWDCRLAVAILTAINLLAYVADLVYSARLVFVRV
;
A
#
# COMPACT_ATOMS: atom_id res chain seq x y z
N MET A 1 1.55 63.03 52.00
CA MET A 1 2.91 62.47 51.84
C MET A 1 3.13 62.21 50.36
N PRO A 2 3.94 63.01 49.66
CA PRO A 2 4.22 62.81 48.24
C PRO A 2 5.37 61.79 48.08
N VAL A 3 5.16 60.77 47.26
CA VAL A 3 6.15 59.73 46.96
C VAL A 3 6.94 60.13 45.71
N THR A 4 8.24 60.18 45.90
CA THR A 4 9.30 60.59 44.98
C THR A 4 9.32 59.76 43.69
N VAL A 5 9.30 60.43 42.54
CA VAL A 5 9.51 59.85 41.21
C VAL A 5 11.01 59.69 40.99
N THR A 6 11.50 58.45 40.90
CA THR A 6 12.90 58.15 40.54
C THR A 6 13.01 57.96 39.04
N ARG A 7 13.73 58.87 38.37
CA ARG A 7 14.04 58.82 36.94
C ARG A 7 15.38 58.08 36.76
N THR A 8 15.34 56.86 36.25
CA THR A 8 16.56 56.11 35.90
C THR A 8 16.80 56.22 34.40
N THR A 9 17.79 57.03 34.02
CA THR A 9 18.35 57.07 32.67
C THR A 9 19.39 55.96 32.58
N ILE A 10 19.20 54.97 31.71
CA ILE A 10 20.24 53.97 31.39
C ILE A 10 20.50 54.05 29.89
N THR A 11 21.70 54.50 29.57
CA THR A 11 22.27 54.62 28.23
C THR A 11 22.63 53.24 27.68
N THR A 12 22.32 53.07 26.40
CA THR A 12 22.49 51.93 25.52
C THR A 12 23.91 51.37 25.49
N THR A 13 24.06 50.06 25.69
CA THR A 13 25.18 49.27 25.15
C THR A 13 24.63 48.17 24.24
N THR A 14 24.90 48.33 22.95
CA THR A 14 24.62 47.39 21.87
C THR A 14 25.34 46.06 22.09
N THR A 15 24.58 44.99 22.26
CA THR A 15 25.04 43.62 21.94
C THR A 15 24.04 43.00 20.98
N SER A 16 24.50 42.80 19.76
CA SER A 16 23.82 42.15 18.66
C SER A 16 23.62 40.66 18.96
N SER A 17 22.36 40.23 19.10
CA SER A 17 21.96 38.83 18.92
C SER A 17 20.69 38.79 18.08
N SER A 18 20.88 38.96 16.78
CA SER A 18 19.88 38.67 15.75
C SER A 18 19.57 37.17 15.76
N SER A 19 18.40 36.78 16.27
CA SER A 19 17.77 35.49 15.95
C SER A 19 16.32 35.71 15.56
N GLY A 20 16.13 36.58 14.57
CA GLY A 20 14.94 36.59 13.72
C GLY A 20 15.34 36.02 12.35
N LEU A 21 14.88 34.80 12.06
CA LEU A 21 14.66 34.25 10.72
C LEU A 21 13.72 33.06 10.99
N GLY A 22 12.39 33.20 10.91
CA GLY A 22 11.71 33.70 9.73
C GLY A 22 12.06 32.76 8.59
N SER A 23 11.23 31.74 8.35
CA SER A 23 11.38 30.81 7.24
C SER A 23 11.63 31.59 5.94
N PRO A 24 12.64 31.21 5.15
CA PRO A 24 12.48 31.32 3.71
C PRO A 24 12.95 30.01 3.07
N THR A 25 12.08 29.40 2.28
CA THR A 25 12.47 28.58 1.12
C THR A 25 13.61 27.59 1.40
N ILE A 26 13.26 26.36 1.83
CA ILE A 26 14.20 25.24 1.79
C ILE A 26 14.63 25.07 0.33
N LEU A 27 15.72 25.72 -0.02
CA LEU A 27 16.54 25.42 -1.17
C LEU A 27 16.93 23.95 -0.99
N GLY A 28 16.55 23.13 -1.95
CA GLY A 28 16.93 21.73 -2.06
C GLY A 28 18.38 21.46 -1.75
N SER A 29 18.72 21.22 -0.50
CA SER A 29 20.09 20.91 -0.15
C SER A 29 20.33 19.45 -0.52
N PRO A 30 21.43 19.10 -1.21
CA PRO A 30 21.83 17.70 -1.43
C PRO A 30 21.95 16.92 -0.11
N ARG A 31 21.97 17.61 1.04
CA ARG A 31 21.84 17.02 2.38
C ARG A 31 20.56 16.19 2.57
N ALA A 32 19.48 16.46 1.83
CA ALA A 32 18.26 15.66 1.86
C ALA A 32 18.51 14.22 1.33
N LEU A 33 19.44 14.05 0.37
CA LEU A 33 19.83 12.74 -0.15
C LEU A 33 20.82 12.01 0.76
N THR A 34 21.63 12.73 1.53
CA THR A 34 22.62 12.12 2.44
C THR A 34 22.01 11.71 3.78
N GLN A 35 20.78 12.11 4.08
CA GLN A 35 20.05 11.60 5.24
C GLN A 35 19.71 10.12 5.07
N PRO A 36 19.59 9.35 6.17
CA PRO A 36 19.34 7.90 6.11
C PRO A 36 18.06 7.56 5.33
N LEU A 37 17.03 8.40 5.41
CA LEU A 37 15.80 8.22 4.64
C LEU A 37 16.01 8.49 3.13
N GLY A 38 16.80 9.50 2.77
CA GLY A 38 17.15 9.80 1.37
C GLY A 38 17.97 8.69 0.73
N LEU A 39 18.94 8.13 1.46
CA LEU A 39 19.72 6.97 1.02
C LEU A 39 18.83 5.73 0.82
N LEU A 40 17.87 5.50 1.71
CA LEU A 40 16.91 4.41 1.60
C LEU A 40 16.03 4.55 0.35
N ARG A 41 15.56 5.76 0.05
CA ARG A 41 14.79 6.05 -1.18
C ARG A 41 15.62 5.92 -2.44
N LEU A 42 16.91 6.26 -2.40
CA LEU A 42 17.82 6.00 -3.51
C LEU A 42 18.00 4.49 -3.74
N LEU A 43 18.12 3.69 -2.67
CA LEU A 43 18.16 2.23 -2.77
C LEU A 43 16.88 1.67 -3.40
N GLN A 44 15.70 2.15 -2.97
CA GLN A 44 14.41 1.77 -3.57
C GLN A 44 14.36 2.09 -5.06
N LEU A 45 14.80 3.30 -5.45
CA LEU A 45 14.82 3.76 -6.85
C LEU A 45 15.75 2.90 -7.71
N LEU A 46 16.99 2.69 -7.26
CA LEU A 46 17.97 1.88 -7.99
C LEU A 46 17.52 0.42 -8.09
N SER A 47 16.99 -0.14 -7.01
CA SER A 47 16.57 -1.54 -6.97
C SER A 47 15.37 -1.81 -7.88
N THR A 48 14.38 -0.90 -7.90
CA THR A 48 13.24 -1.01 -8.82
C THR A 48 13.68 -0.81 -10.27
N CYS A 49 14.61 0.12 -10.52
CA CYS A 49 15.22 0.35 -11.83
C CYS A 49 15.90 -0.90 -12.40
N VAL A 50 16.75 -1.52 -11.60
CA VAL A 50 17.46 -2.74 -11.99
C VAL A 50 16.48 -3.87 -12.24
N ALA A 51 15.45 -4.04 -11.39
CA ALA A 51 14.45 -5.09 -11.55
C ALA A 51 13.71 -5.00 -12.90
N PHE A 52 13.12 -3.85 -13.25
CA PHE A 52 12.41 -3.75 -14.54
C PHE A 52 13.38 -3.77 -15.73
N SER A 53 14.59 -3.22 -15.60
CA SER A 53 15.57 -3.19 -16.71
C SER A 53 16.05 -4.59 -17.08
N LEU A 54 16.30 -5.45 -16.07
CA LEU A 54 16.71 -6.84 -16.28
C LEU A 54 15.61 -7.67 -16.97
N VAL A 55 14.34 -7.45 -16.61
CA VAL A 55 13.23 -8.16 -17.22
C VAL A 55 12.95 -7.64 -18.64
N ALA A 56 13.04 -6.33 -18.85
CA ALA A 56 12.92 -5.70 -20.16
C ALA A 56 14.02 -6.17 -21.14
N SER A 57 15.28 -6.30 -20.67
CA SER A 57 16.40 -6.70 -21.53
C SER A 57 16.28 -8.12 -22.10
N VAL A 58 15.54 -8.99 -21.42
CA VAL A 58 15.32 -10.38 -21.82
C VAL A 58 13.98 -10.55 -22.54
N GLY A 59 13.11 -9.53 -22.54
CA GLY A 59 11.75 -9.65 -23.04
C GLY A 59 10.89 -10.61 -22.21
N ALA A 60 11.28 -10.88 -20.96
CA ALA A 60 10.67 -11.90 -20.09
C ALA A 60 9.43 -11.38 -19.34
N TRP A 61 8.60 -10.56 -19.99
CA TRP A 61 7.40 -9.95 -19.40
C TRP A 61 6.10 -10.33 -20.13
N VAL A 62 6.19 -11.15 -21.17
CA VAL A 62 5.02 -11.55 -21.99
C VAL A 62 4.05 -12.37 -21.14
N GLY A 63 2.81 -11.87 -21.01
CA GLY A 63 1.74 -12.50 -20.24
C GLY A 63 1.17 -11.57 -19.15
N PHE A 64 -0.03 -11.86 -18.66
CA PHE A 64 -0.75 -11.02 -17.68
C PHE A 64 0.07 -10.79 -16.40
N MET A 65 0.75 -11.83 -15.91
CA MET A 65 1.54 -11.78 -14.69
C MET A 65 2.87 -11.03 -14.87
N GLY A 66 3.49 -11.12 -16.04
CA GLY A 66 4.68 -10.35 -16.39
C GLY A 66 4.37 -8.86 -16.55
N ASN A 67 3.23 -8.53 -17.18
CA ASN A 67 2.70 -7.17 -17.25
C ASN A 67 2.48 -6.56 -15.86
N TRP A 68 1.93 -7.32 -14.92
CA TRP A 68 1.75 -6.87 -13.54
C TRP A 68 3.07 -6.54 -12.85
N CYS A 69 4.08 -7.41 -12.98
CA CYS A 69 5.40 -7.19 -12.39
C CYS A 69 6.10 -5.95 -12.98
N MET A 70 6.05 -5.80 -14.30
CA MET A 70 6.59 -4.62 -14.99
C MET A 70 5.87 -3.33 -14.55
N PHE A 71 4.53 -3.35 -14.49
CA PHE A 71 3.76 -2.23 -13.99
C PHE A 71 4.15 -1.86 -12.56
N ALA A 72 4.23 -2.85 -11.67
CA ALA A 72 4.61 -2.65 -10.27
C ALA A 72 5.99 -1.99 -10.14
N TRP A 73 7.02 -2.51 -10.81
CA TRP A 73 8.37 -1.94 -10.74
C TRP A 73 8.46 -0.55 -11.36
N CYS A 74 7.85 -0.34 -12.53
CA CYS A 74 7.85 0.97 -13.21
C CYS A 74 7.08 2.03 -12.41
N PHE A 75 5.92 1.66 -11.85
CA PHE A 75 5.13 2.55 -10.99
C PHE A 75 5.92 2.94 -9.73
N CYS A 76 6.52 1.95 -9.05
CA CYS A 76 7.36 2.20 -7.88
C CYS A 76 8.58 3.07 -8.23
N PHE A 77 9.21 2.86 -9.39
CA PHE A 77 10.33 3.71 -9.81
C PHE A 77 9.87 5.16 -10.05
N ALA A 78 8.80 5.35 -10.84
CA ALA A 78 8.33 6.66 -11.25
C ALA A 78 7.87 7.50 -10.04
N VAL A 79 7.09 6.93 -9.13
CA VAL A 79 6.58 7.68 -7.97
C VAL A 79 7.70 7.96 -6.96
N THR A 80 8.63 7.02 -6.73
CA THR A 80 9.80 7.28 -5.87
C THR A 80 10.69 8.38 -6.46
N LEU A 81 10.86 8.41 -7.78
CA LEU A 81 11.57 9.50 -8.46
C LEU A 81 10.87 10.85 -8.24
N ILE A 82 9.54 10.90 -8.40
CA ILE A 82 8.74 12.12 -8.16
C ILE A 82 8.91 12.57 -6.70
N ILE A 83 8.85 11.66 -5.73
CA ILE A 83 9.04 11.98 -4.31
C ILE A 83 10.42 12.60 -4.08
N ILE A 84 11.49 11.99 -4.62
CA ILE A 84 12.85 12.53 -4.51
C ILE A 84 12.94 13.92 -5.15
N ILE A 85 12.36 14.13 -6.34
CA ILE A 85 12.36 15.43 -7.03
C ILE A 85 11.64 16.49 -6.21
N VAL A 86 10.46 16.18 -5.65
CA VAL A 86 9.68 17.14 -4.85
C VAL A 86 10.42 17.52 -3.56
N GLU A 87 11.09 16.57 -2.92
CA GLU A 87 11.90 16.84 -1.72
C GLU A 87 13.15 17.66 -2.05
N LEU A 88 13.83 17.33 -3.14
CA LEU A 88 14.94 18.12 -3.66
C LEU A 88 14.49 19.51 -4.12
N ALA A 89 13.28 19.69 -4.63
CA ALA A 89 12.81 21.00 -5.04
C ALA A 89 12.23 21.82 -3.87
N GLY A 90 12.07 21.23 -2.68
CA GLY A 90 11.40 21.86 -1.54
C GLY A 90 9.93 22.18 -1.79
N LEU A 91 9.28 21.49 -2.75
CA LEU A 91 7.91 21.80 -3.22
C LEU A 91 6.81 21.10 -2.39
N GLN A 92 7.14 20.60 -1.21
CA GLN A 92 6.25 19.81 -0.35
C GLN A 92 4.93 20.53 -0.04
N GLN A 93 4.97 21.85 0.15
CA GLN A 93 3.79 22.68 0.48
C GLN A 93 2.87 22.98 -0.71
N ARG A 94 3.35 22.80 -1.95
CA ARG A 94 2.55 23.03 -3.16
C ARG A 94 1.89 21.76 -3.69
N PHE A 95 2.18 20.62 -3.08
CA PHE A 95 1.60 19.35 -3.51
C PHE A 95 0.13 19.29 -3.09
N PRO A 96 -0.79 18.85 -3.97
CA PRO A 96 -2.23 18.87 -3.70
C PRO A 96 -2.66 17.87 -2.61
N LEU A 97 -1.81 16.88 -2.30
CA LEU A 97 -2.04 15.90 -1.24
C LEU A 97 -1.18 16.21 -0.01
N SER A 98 -1.66 15.78 1.15
CA SER A 98 -0.94 15.86 2.42
C SER A 98 0.41 15.16 2.32
N TRP A 99 1.49 15.95 2.27
CA TRP A 99 2.86 15.44 2.17
C TRP A 99 3.27 14.57 3.38
N ARG A 100 2.49 14.61 4.46
CA ARG A 100 2.70 13.80 5.66
C ARG A 100 2.11 12.39 5.53
N ASN A 101 0.95 12.26 4.90
CA ASN A 101 0.27 10.99 4.70
C ASN A 101 0.68 10.31 3.38
N PHE A 102 0.98 11.08 2.34
CA PHE A 102 1.24 10.56 1.01
C PHE A 102 2.47 9.64 0.92
N PRO A 103 3.70 10.04 1.34
CA PRO A 103 4.89 9.21 1.17
C PRO A 103 4.82 7.88 1.93
N ILE A 104 4.26 7.89 3.16
CA ILE A 104 4.12 6.67 3.95
C ILE A 104 3.06 5.71 3.38
N THR A 105 1.93 6.24 2.92
CA THR A 105 0.88 5.46 2.24
C THR A 105 1.44 4.82 0.99
N TYR A 106 2.14 5.62 0.18
CA TYR A 106 2.81 5.17 -1.02
C TYR A 106 3.88 4.11 -0.73
N ALA A 107 4.77 4.33 0.24
CA ALA A 107 5.80 3.35 0.60
C ALA A 107 5.18 2.02 1.04
N CYS A 108 4.03 2.05 1.73
CA CYS A 108 3.30 0.83 2.08
C CYS A 108 2.76 0.11 0.83
N TYR A 109 2.12 0.82 -0.10
CA TYR A 109 1.70 0.23 -1.38
C TYR A 109 2.89 -0.30 -2.19
N ALA A 110 3.99 0.44 -2.27
CA ALA A 110 5.18 0.07 -3.03
C ALA A 110 5.84 -1.20 -2.45
N ALA A 111 5.88 -1.34 -1.12
CA ALA A 111 6.30 -2.58 -0.47
C ALA A 111 5.42 -3.77 -0.91
N LEU A 112 4.10 -3.61 -0.90
CA LEU A 112 3.15 -4.65 -1.30
C LEU A 112 3.25 -4.99 -2.80
N PHE A 113 3.42 -4.00 -3.67
CA PHE A 113 3.66 -4.20 -5.10
C PHE A 113 4.95 -4.99 -5.34
N CYS A 114 6.06 -4.59 -4.73
CA CYS A 114 7.33 -5.31 -4.83
C CYS A 114 7.25 -6.73 -4.24
N LEU A 115 6.56 -6.92 -3.11
CA LEU A 115 6.30 -8.24 -2.54
C LEU A 115 5.51 -9.13 -3.50
N SER A 116 4.43 -8.59 -4.10
CA SER A 116 3.61 -9.32 -5.05
C SER A 116 4.41 -9.74 -6.29
N ALA A 117 5.22 -8.83 -6.85
CA ALA A 117 6.09 -9.13 -7.97
C ALA A 117 7.12 -10.22 -7.63
N SER A 118 7.71 -10.16 -6.42
CA SER A 118 8.65 -11.17 -5.92
C SER A 118 8.03 -12.57 -5.72
N VAL A 119 6.72 -12.68 -5.51
CA VAL A 119 6.02 -13.96 -5.37
C VAL A 119 5.49 -14.47 -6.72
N ILE A 120 4.88 -13.58 -7.51
CA ILE A 120 4.24 -13.94 -8.79
C ILE A 120 5.29 -14.34 -9.82
N TYR A 121 6.33 -13.53 -10.01
CA TYR A 121 7.32 -13.75 -11.06
C TYR A 121 8.06 -15.11 -11.00
N PRO A 122 8.53 -15.61 -9.83
CA PRO A 122 9.13 -16.94 -9.77
C PRO A 122 8.14 -18.08 -9.97
N THR A 123 6.89 -17.93 -9.52
CA THR A 123 5.88 -19.00 -9.60
C THR A 123 5.33 -19.18 -11.00
N THR A 124 5.36 -18.13 -11.84
CA THR A 124 4.81 -18.16 -13.20
C THR A 124 5.86 -18.25 -14.31
N TYR A 125 7.05 -17.66 -14.12
CA TYR A 125 8.06 -17.59 -15.20
C TYR A 125 9.30 -18.45 -14.91
N VAL A 126 9.91 -18.31 -13.72
CA VAL A 126 11.21 -18.95 -13.43
C VAL A 126 11.12 -20.48 -13.42
N GLN A 127 9.99 -21.05 -12.99
CA GLN A 127 9.79 -22.50 -12.96
C GLN A 127 9.75 -23.15 -14.36
N PHE A 128 9.49 -22.39 -15.42
CA PHE A 128 9.34 -22.91 -16.79
C PHE A 128 10.46 -22.49 -17.73
N MET A 129 11.36 -21.62 -17.29
CA MET A 129 12.50 -21.20 -18.10
C MET A 129 13.61 -22.26 -18.10
N ALA A 130 14.09 -22.60 -19.29
CA ALA A 130 15.30 -23.41 -19.45
C ALA A 130 16.50 -22.71 -18.80
N HIS A 131 17.47 -23.49 -18.33
CA HIS A 131 18.69 -22.98 -17.71
C HIS A 131 19.45 -22.08 -18.71
N GLY A 132 19.76 -20.83 -18.32
CA GLY A 132 20.48 -19.88 -19.15
C GLY A 132 20.30 -18.42 -18.72
N ARG A 133 20.82 -17.51 -19.56
CA ARG A 133 20.87 -16.05 -19.32
C ARG A 133 19.52 -15.48 -18.87
N SER A 134 18.42 -15.88 -19.49
CA SER A 134 17.08 -15.39 -19.17
C SER A 134 16.65 -15.69 -17.73
N ARG A 135 17.01 -16.87 -17.22
CA ARG A 135 16.69 -17.29 -15.85
C ARG A 135 17.54 -16.54 -14.83
N ASP A 136 18.81 -16.29 -15.14
CA ASP A 136 19.71 -15.55 -14.25
C ASP A 136 19.27 -14.08 -14.09
N HIS A 137 18.87 -13.43 -15.20
CA HIS A 137 18.26 -12.09 -15.15
C HIS A 137 16.94 -12.08 -14.36
N ALA A 138 16.11 -13.12 -14.51
CA ALA A 138 14.86 -13.25 -13.76
C ALA A 138 15.11 -13.41 -12.25
N ILE A 139 16.08 -14.24 -11.86
CA ILE A 139 16.48 -14.42 -10.45
C ILE A 139 17.02 -13.11 -9.87
N ALA A 140 17.89 -12.42 -10.61
CA ALA A 140 18.41 -11.13 -10.19
C ALA A 140 17.28 -10.09 -10.02
N ALA A 141 16.33 -10.02 -10.96
CA ALA A 141 15.18 -9.13 -10.86
C ALA A 141 14.32 -9.40 -9.61
N ILE A 142 14.11 -10.66 -9.25
CA ILE A 142 13.41 -11.04 -8.02
C ILE A 142 14.19 -10.60 -6.78
N ALA A 143 15.50 -10.81 -6.76
CA ALA A 143 16.35 -10.40 -5.64
C ALA A 143 16.28 -8.88 -5.42
N PHE A 144 16.39 -8.09 -6.48
CA PHE A 144 16.21 -6.63 -6.41
C PHE A 144 14.77 -6.22 -6.06
N SER A 145 13.75 -6.95 -6.52
CA SER A 145 12.37 -6.71 -6.08
C SER A 145 12.20 -6.95 -4.56
N CYS A 146 12.83 -7.99 -4.01
CA CYS A 146 12.86 -8.25 -2.57
C CYS A 146 13.60 -7.16 -1.80
N ILE A 147 14.77 -6.71 -2.29
CA ILE A 147 15.51 -5.60 -1.67
C ILE A 147 14.66 -4.33 -1.65
N ALA A 148 14.00 -4.00 -2.77
CA ALA A 148 13.09 -2.86 -2.85
C ALA A 148 11.92 -3.00 -1.84
N CYS A 149 11.31 -4.19 -1.74
CA CYS A 149 10.26 -4.47 -0.76
C CYS A 149 10.73 -4.20 0.68
N VAL A 150 11.88 -4.73 1.06
CA VAL A 150 12.46 -4.52 2.40
C VAL A 150 12.77 -3.05 2.63
N ALA A 151 13.30 -2.35 1.61
CA ALA A 151 13.62 -0.94 1.71
C ALA A 151 12.36 -0.07 1.89
N TYR A 152 11.27 -0.34 1.16
CA TYR A 152 9.99 0.34 1.36
C TYR A 152 9.37 0.02 2.72
N ALA A 153 9.40 -1.24 3.17
CA ALA A 153 8.92 -1.63 4.49
C ALA A 153 9.74 -0.96 5.62
N THR A 154 11.05 -0.83 5.43
CA THR A 154 11.94 -0.12 6.38
C THR A 154 11.60 1.37 6.44
N GLU A 155 11.27 2.00 5.31
CA GLU A 155 10.81 3.40 5.29
C GLU A 155 9.53 3.57 6.12
N VAL A 156 8.56 2.67 5.94
CA VAL A 156 7.32 2.65 6.72
C VAL A 156 7.61 2.45 8.21
N ALA A 157 8.53 1.56 8.58
CA ALA A 157 8.91 1.32 9.96
C ALA A 157 9.61 2.54 10.60
N TRP A 158 10.55 3.18 9.89
CA TRP A 158 11.25 4.37 10.39
C TRP A 158 10.34 5.58 10.51
N THR A 159 9.39 5.76 9.59
CA THR A 159 8.44 6.87 9.64
C THR A 159 7.41 6.69 10.77
N ARG A 160 7.10 5.45 11.16
CA ARG A 160 6.32 5.15 12.37
C ARG A 160 7.09 5.39 13.66
N ALA A 161 8.34 4.99 13.71
CA ALA A 161 9.15 4.95 14.93
C ALA A 161 9.71 6.32 15.35
N ARG A 162 9.14 7.45 14.92
CA ARG A 162 9.48 8.80 15.39
C ARG A 162 8.42 9.29 16.39
N PRO A 163 8.56 9.00 17.70
CA PRO A 163 7.61 9.44 18.71
C PRO A 163 7.91 10.90 19.04
N GLY A 164 6.95 11.81 18.82
CA GLY A 164 7.07 13.22 19.22
C GLY A 164 6.86 14.23 18.08
N GLU A 165 6.93 13.81 16.82
CA GLU A 165 6.35 14.56 15.71
C GLU A 165 4.87 14.18 15.60
N ILE A 166 4.00 15.15 15.34
CA ILE A 166 2.60 14.86 15.02
C ILE A 166 2.67 13.98 13.76
N THR A 167 2.40 12.67 13.85
CA THR A 167 2.42 11.78 12.68
C THR A 167 1.03 11.75 12.05
N GLY A 168 0.98 11.69 10.72
CA GLY A 168 -0.29 11.61 10.00
C GLY A 168 -1.02 10.30 10.28
N TYR A 169 -2.35 10.26 10.13
CA TYR A 169 -3.16 9.06 10.39
C TYR A 169 -2.63 7.82 9.64
N MET A 170 -2.08 8.00 8.44
CA MET A 170 -1.55 6.90 7.63
C MET A 170 -0.31 6.22 8.23
N ALA A 171 0.33 6.84 9.22
CA ALA A 171 1.38 6.19 10.00
C ALA A 171 0.84 5.24 11.08
N THR A 172 -0.44 5.32 11.43
CA THR A 172 -1.02 4.47 12.47
C THR A 172 -1.20 3.01 11.99
N VAL A 173 -1.46 2.10 12.94
CA VAL A 173 -1.79 0.70 12.62
C VAL A 173 -3.06 0.59 11.74
N PRO A 174 -4.19 1.21 12.12
CA PRO A 174 -5.38 1.29 11.26
C PRO A 174 -5.12 1.86 9.87
N GLY A 175 -4.32 2.92 9.76
CA GLY A 175 -3.97 3.54 8.47
C GLY A 175 -3.30 2.58 7.49
N LEU A 176 -2.29 1.82 7.96
CA LEU A 176 -1.64 0.82 7.10
C LEU A 176 -2.50 -0.41 6.84
N LEU A 177 -3.34 -0.81 7.79
CA LEU A 177 -4.28 -1.91 7.54
C LEU A 177 -5.22 -1.58 6.39
N LYS A 178 -5.68 -0.33 6.27
CA LYS A 178 -6.47 0.11 5.10
C LYS A 178 -5.75 -0.02 3.78
N VAL A 179 -4.43 0.24 3.75
CA VAL A 179 -3.60 0.04 2.55
C VAL A 179 -3.50 -1.43 2.18
N VAL A 180 -3.35 -2.31 3.18
CA VAL A 180 -3.37 -3.76 2.96
C VAL A 180 -4.75 -4.21 2.46
N GLU A 181 -5.83 -3.70 3.05
CA GLU A 181 -7.21 -4.05 2.70
C GLU A 181 -7.54 -3.76 1.23
N THR A 182 -7.20 -2.56 0.76
CA THR A 182 -7.41 -2.15 -0.62
C THR A 182 -6.49 -2.90 -1.57
N PHE A 183 -5.22 -3.13 -1.18
CA PHE A 183 -4.28 -3.88 -2.01
C PHE A 183 -4.74 -5.33 -2.21
N VAL A 184 -5.13 -6.02 -1.14
CA VAL A 184 -5.64 -7.40 -1.21
C VAL A 184 -6.92 -7.44 -2.05
N ALA A 185 -7.83 -6.47 -1.91
CA ALA A 185 -9.01 -6.37 -2.76
C ALA A 185 -8.66 -6.19 -4.25
N CYS A 186 -7.66 -5.36 -4.59
CA CYS A 186 -7.17 -5.25 -5.97
C CYS A 186 -6.65 -6.58 -6.52
N VAL A 187 -5.91 -7.34 -5.71
CA VAL A 187 -5.42 -8.68 -6.11
C VAL A 187 -6.59 -9.64 -6.29
N ILE A 188 -7.62 -9.59 -5.43
CA ILE A 188 -8.86 -10.36 -5.60
C ILE A 188 -9.52 -10.03 -6.94
N PHE A 189 -9.66 -8.74 -7.30
CA PHE A 189 -10.22 -8.35 -8.59
C PHE A 189 -9.40 -8.87 -9.76
N ALA A 190 -8.08 -8.86 -9.67
CA ALA A 190 -7.21 -9.43 -10.70
C ALA A 190 -7.54 -10.92 -10.94
N PHE A 191 -7.74 -11.71 -9.88
CA PHE A 191 -8.11 -13.12 -9.99
C PHE A 191 -9.56 -13.37 -10.44
N ILE A 192 -10.48 -12.42 -10.23
CA ILE A 192 -11.89 -12.50 -10.64
C ILE A 192 -12.16 -11.80 -11.99
N SER A 193 -11.12 -11.36 -12.69
CA SER A 193 -11.26 -10.68 -13.99
C SER A 193 -12.04 -11.49 -15.03
N ASP A 194 -11.96 -12.82 -14.94
CA ASP A 194 -12.80 -13.72 -15.74
C ASP A 194 -14.23 -13.77 -15.21
N SER A 195 -15.14 -13.14 -15.97
CA SER A 195 -16.56 -13.06 -15.67
C SER A 195 -17.24 -14.42 -15.52
N TYR A 196 -16.70 -15.48 -16.11
CA TYR A 196 -17.27 -16.82 -16.03
C TYR A 196 -17.26 -17.38 -14.59
N LEU A 197 -16.34 -16.91 -13.74
CA LEU A 197 -16.17 -17.41 -12.38
C LEU A 197 -17.32 -17.08 -11.41
N TYR A 198 -18.15 -16.06 -11.71
CA TYR A 198 -19.17 -15.58 -10.79
C TYR A 198 -20.55 -15.31 -11.40
N LYS A 199 -20.66 -14.99 -12.71
CA LYS A 199 -21.94 -14.57 -13.35
C LYS A 199 -23.07 -15.61 -13.34
N HIS A 200 -22.78 -16.87 -13.04
CA HIS A 200 -23.78 -17.94 -13.08
C HIS A 200 -24.43 -18.23 -11.73
N LYS A 201 -23.95 -17.64 -10.64
CA LYS A 201 -24.50 -17.87 -9.29
C LYS A 201 -24.65 -16.55 -8.54
N PRO A 202 -25.87 -16.18 -8.08
CA PRO A 202 -26.12 -14.89 -7.44
C PRO A 202 -25.32 -14.73 -6.14
N ALA A 203 -25.02 -15.82 -5.44
CA ALA A 203 -24.16 -15.79 -4.25
C ALA A 203 -22.72 -15.33 -4.56
N LEU A 204 -22.19 -15.67 -5.74
CA LEU A 204 -20.84 -15.27 -6.14
C LEU A 204 -20.82 -13.82 -6.63
N GLU A 205 -21.89 -13.36 -7.29
CA GLU A 205 -22.09 -11.94 -7.59
C GLU A 205 -22.15 -11.09 -6.32
N TRP A 206 -22.82 -11.58 -5.27
CA TRP A 206 -22.80 -10.93 -3.96
C TRP A 206 -21.39 -10.83 -3.38
N CYS A 207 -20.57 -11.88 -3.45
CA CYS A 207 -19.18 -11.81 -3.00
C CYS A 207 -18.39 -10.71 -3.74
N VAL A 208 -18.56 -10.61 -5.06
CA VAL A 208 -17.91 -9.55 -5.85
C VAL A 208 -18.40 -8.16 -5.43
N ALA A 209 -19.70 -8.00 -5.18
CA ALA A 209 -20.27 -6.76 -4.67
C ALA A 209 -19.70 -6.40 -3.29
N VAL A 210 -19.55 -7.37 -2.38
CA VAL A 210 -18.89 -7.19 -1.08
C VAL A 210 -17.47 -6.66 -1.25
N TYR A 211 -16.66 -7.29 -2.12
CA TYR A 211 -15.30 -6.83 -2.37
C TYR A 211 -15.26 -5.40 -2.90
N ALA A 212 -16.16 -5.06 -3.83
CA ALA A 212 -16.26 -3.72 -4.42
C ALA A 212 -16.69 -2.66 -3.40
N ILE A 213 -17.74 -2.93 -2.62
CA ILE A 213 -18.23 -2.00 -1.60
C ILE A 213 -17.13 -1.75 -0.57
N CYS A 214 -16.53 -2.79 0.00
CA CYS A 214 -15.50 -2.63 1.02
C CYS A 214 -14.25 -1.94 0.47
N PHE A 215 -13.86 -2.23 -0.78
CA PHE A 215 -12.77 -1.52 -1.46
C PHE A 215 -13.06 -0.03 -1.57
N ILE A 216 -14.26 0.36 -1.99
CA ILE A 216 -14.66 1.77 -2.09
C ILE A 216 -14.64 2.43 -0.70
N LEU A 217 -15.18 1.77 0.33
CA LEU A 217 -15.17 2.31 1.70
C LEU A 217 -13.74 2.55 2.21
N ALA A 218 -12.83 1.59 2.02
CA ALA A 218 -11.44 1.72 2.41
C ALA A 218 -10.71 2.79 1.56
N ALA A 219 -10.95 2.85 0.25
CA ALA A 219 -10.37 3.85 -0.65
C ALA A 219 -10.83 5.27 -0.27
N VAL A 220 -12.11 5.47 0.02
CA VAL A 220 -12.65 6.76 0.50
C VAL A 220 -11.97 7.16 1.81
N ALA A 221 -11.84 6.22 2.76
CA ALA A 221 -11.11 6.49 4.00
C ALA A 221 -9.65 6.89 3.74
N ILE A 222 -8.97 6.27 2.78
CA ILE A 222 -7.61 6.65 2.39
C ILE A 222 -7.57 8.06 1.78
N LEU A 223 -8.45 8.34 0.82
CA LEU A 223 -8.51 9.63 0.13
C LEU A 223 -8.84 10.79 1.07
N LEU A 224 -9.76 10.60 2.02
CA LEU A 224 -10.08 11.60 3.04
C LEU A 224 -8.85 11.98 3.89
N ASN A 225 -8.01 11.00 4.24
CA ASN A 225 -6.76 11.25 4.96
C ASN A 225 -5.67 11.86 4.09
N LEU A 226 -5.59 11.49 2.80
CA LEU A 226 -4.62 12.06 1.88
C LEU A 226 -4.95 13.52 1.51
N GLY A 227 -6.23 13.87 1.44
CA GLY A 227 -6.69 15.23 1.16
C GLY A 227 -6.89 16.12 2.39
N ASP A 228 -6.59 15.63 3.60
CA ASP A 228 -6.89 16.31 4.87
C ASP A 228 -8.36 16.77 5.01
N CYS A 229 -9.29 16.07 4.35
CA CYS A 229 -10.73 16.36 4.33
C CYS A 229 -11.50 15.76 5.53
N THR A 230 -10.80 15.36 6.60
CA THR A 230 -11.38 14.64 7.74
C THR A 230 -12.35 15.49 8.56
N ASN A 231 -12.18 16.82 8.57
CA ASN A 231 -13.03 17.77 9.31
C ASN A 231 -14.36 18.08 8.60
N MET A 232 -14.56 17.59 7.38
CA MET A 232 -15.82 17.79 6.63
C MET A 232 -16.91 16.80 7.01
N LEU A 233 -16.59 15.79 7.84
CA LEU A 233 -17.56 14.78 8.26
C LEU A 233 -18.38 15.27 9.47
N PRO A 234 -19.70 15.02 9.48
CA PRO A 234 -20.59 15.38 10.59
C PRO A 234 -20.37 14.52 11.85
N ILE A 235 -19.58 13.45 11.77
CA ILE A 235 -19.34 12.46 12.83
C ILE A 235 -17.85 12.49 13.18
N PRO A 236 -17.46 12.28 14.46
CA PRO A 236 -16.05 12.13 14.84
C PRO A 236 -15.33 11.09 13.98
N PHE A 237 -14.22 11.51 13.37
CA PHE A 237 -13.48 10.71 12.40
C PHE A 237 -13.13 9.29 12.87
N PRO A 238 -12.65 9.04 14.12
CA PRO A 238 -12.39 7.68 14.60
C PRO A 238 -13.64 6.80 14.71
N SER A 239 -14.79 7.39 15.05
CA SER A 239 -16.07 6.67 15.14
C SER A 239 -16.58 6.29 13.74
N PHE A 240 -16.45 7.20 12.77
CA PHE A 240 -16.76 6.91 11.37
C PHE A 240 -15.92 5.75 10.82
N LEU A 241 -14.60 5.78 11.05
CA LEU A 241 -13.69 4.71 10.63
C LEU A 241 -14.00 3.36 11.28
N SER A 242 -14.31 3.34 12.58
CA SER A 242 -14.72 2.14 13.30
C SER A 242 -16.02 1.54 12.73
N GLY A 243 -17.00 2.39 12.40
CA GLY A 243 -18.24 1.97 11.74
C GLY A 243 -18.01 1.36 10.36
N LEU A 244 -17.12 1.94 9.55
CA LEU A 244 -16.71 1.37 8.27
C LEU A 244 -16.04 0.00 8.43
N ALA A 245 -15.12 -0.13 9.39
CA ALA A 245 -14.43 -1.39 9.65
C ALA A 245 -15.43 -2.48 10.09
N LEU A 246 -16.37 -2.16 10.98
CA LEU A 246 -17.41 -3.10 11.43
C LEU A 246 -18.27 -3.58 10.26
N LEU A 247 -18.72 -2.65 9.40
CA LEU A 247 -19.52 -2.98 8.23
C LEU A 247 -18.74 -3.89 7.26
N SER A 248 -17.47 -3.58 6.99
CA SER A 248 -16.62 -4.40 6.14
C SER A 248 -16.39 -5.80 6.70
N VAL A 249 -16.20 -5.95 8.02
CA VAL A 249 -16.07 -7.27 8.67
C VAL A 249 -17.33 -8.10 8.43
N LEU A 250 -18.53 -7.54 8.65
CA LEU A 250 -19.79 -8.26 8.45
C LEU A 250 -19.96 -8.72 7.00
N PHE A 251 -19.65 -7.85 6.04
CA PHE A 251 -19.69 -8.22 4.63
C PHE A 251 -18.66 -9.29 4.27
N TYR A 252 -17.41 -9.18 4.73
CA TYR A 252 -16.37 -10.18 4.46
C TYR A 252 -16.65 -11.53 5.11
N ILE A 253 -17.31 -11.59 6.28
CA ILE A 253 -17.78 -12.86 6.85
C ILE A 253 -18.75 -13.54 5.89
N SER A 254 -19.70 -12.80 5.29
CA SER A 254 -20.63 -13.36 4.31
C SER A 254 -19.90 -13.90 3.08
N ALA A 255 -18.93 -13.15 2.54
CA ALA A 255 -18.15 -13.59 1.38
C ALA A 255 -17.26 -14.81 1.71
N MET A 256 -16.68 -14.86 2.90
CA MET A 256 -15.84 -15.97 3.37
C MET A 256 -16.62 -17.29 3.49
N ILE A 257 -17.92 -17.23 3.75
CA ILE A 257 -18.77 -18.43 3.81
C ILE A 257 -19.29 -18.77 2.40
N LEU A 258 -19.81 -17.79 1.68
CA LEU A 258 -20.47 -18.02 0.38
C LEU A 258 -19.49 -18.41 -0.71
N TRP A 259 -18.30 -17.80 -0.77
CA TRP A 259 -17.33 -18.07 -1.83
C TRP A 259 -16.88 -19.54 -1.83
N PRO A 260 -16.35 -20.11 -0.72
CA PRO A 260 -15.93 -21.50 -0.72
C PRO A 260 -17.09 -22.48 -0.90
N LEU A 261 -18.26 -22.18 -0.31
CA LEU A 261 -19.44 -23.04 -0.41
C LEU A 261 -19.86 -23.24 -1.88
N TYR A 262 -19.97 -22.16 -2.65
CA TYR A 262 -20.43 -22.24 -4.03
C TYR A 262 -19.34 -22.64 -5.04
N GLN A 263 -18.06 -22.51 -4.68
CA GLN A 263 -16.92 -22.86 -5.55
C GLN A 263 -16.41 -24.28 -5.33
N PHE A 264 -16.48 -24.84 -4.11
CA PHE A 264 -15.85 -26.12 -3.78
C PHE A 264 -16.83 -27.23 -3.35
N ASP A 265 -18.07 -26.93 -2.96
CA ASP A 265 -19.05 -27.96 -2.58
C ASP A 265 -19.80 -28.50 -3.80
N GLU A 266 -19.71 -29.81 -4.05
CA GLU A 266 -20.40 -30.50 -5.15
C GLU A 266 -21.92 -30.32 -5.08
N LYS A 267 -22.52 -30.23 -3.89
CA LYS A 267 -23.97 -30.05 -3.70
C LYS A 267 -24.48 -28.74 -4.31
N TYR A 268 -23.61 -27.73 -4.34
CA TYR A 268 -23.91 -26.42 -4.91
C TYR A 268 -23.33 -26.26 -6.31
N GLY A 269 -22.88 -27.34 -6.95
CA GLY A 269 -22.24 -27.34 -8.27
C GLY A 269 -20.84 -26.72 -8.26
N GLY A 270 -20.12 -26.82 -7.14
CA GLY A 270 -18.71 -26.50 -7.00
C GLY A 270 -17.80 -27.66 -7.43
N GLN A 271 -16.50 -27.39 -7.53
CA GLN A 271 -15.48 -28.37 -7.89
C GLN A 271 -14.44 -28.47 -6.76
N PRO A 272 -14.51 -29.49 -5.89
CA PRO A 272 -13.62 -29.59 -4.73
C PRO A 272 -12.17 -29.88 -5.12
N GLN A 273 -11.96 -30.57 -6.24
CA GLN A 273 -10.67 -31.15 -6.60
C GLN A 273 -10.11 -30.54 -7.88
N ARG A 274 -8.89 -30.00 -7.79
CA ARG A 274 -8.13 -29.40 -8.90
C ARG A 274 -8.04 -30.31 -10.13
N TRP A 275 -7.79 -31.61 -9.94
CA TRP A 275 -7.58 -32.57 -11.02
C TRP A 275 -8.84 -32.88 -11.83
N ARG A 276 -10.04 -32.57 -11.30
CA ARG A 276 -11.31 -32.72 -12.01
C ARG A 276 -11.59 -31.56 -12.97
N ASP A 277 -10.86 -30.44 -12.84
CA ASP A 277 -10.98 -29.32 -13.76
C ASP A 277 -10.18 -29.62 -15.04
N ALA A 278 -10.90 -29.97 -16.10
CA ALA A 278 -10.31 -30.31 -17.40
C ALA A 278 -9.50 -29.14 -18.00
N ASN A 279 -9.82 -27.89 -17.63
CA ASN A 279 -9.10 -26.69 -18.09
C ASN A 279 -7.75 -26.51 -17.39
N CYS A 280 -7.50 -27.24 -16.29
CA CYS A 280 -6.24 -27.21 -15.55
C CYS A 280 -5.25 -28.32 -15.98
N ARG A 281 -5.62 -29.14 -16.98
CA ARG A 281 -4.80 -30.27 -17.44
C ARG A 281 -3.65 -29.86 -18.36
N ASN A 282 -3.82 -28.79 -19.14
CA ASN A 282 -2.75 -28.22 -19.97
C ASN A 282 -2.22 -26.93 -19.31
N ARG A 283 -1.03 -27.02 -18.72
CA ARG A 283 -0.37 -25.87 -18.07
C ARG A 283 0.26 -24.98 -19.15
N HIS A 284 -0.47 -23.98 -19.62
CA HIS A 284 0.10 -22.93 -20.46
C HIS A 284 0.82 -21.90 -19.59
N ILE A 285 1.94 -21.38 -20.09
CA ILE A 285 2.75 -20.35 -19.42
C ILE A 285 1.93 -19.06 -19.17
N ASP A 286 0.89 -18.83 -19.98
CA ASP A 286 0.15 -17.56 -20.01
C ASP A 286 -1.20 -17.58 -19.26
N SER A 287 -1.65 -18.74 -18.73
CA SER A 287 -2.96 -18.84 -18.06
C SER A 287 -2.88 -19.57 -16.72
N VAL A 288 -3.40 -18.93 -15.67
CA VAL A 288 -3.58 -19.54 -14.35
C VAL A 288 -4.80 -20.45 -14.40
N CYS A 289 -4.66 -21.66 -13.85
CA CYS A 289 -5.75 -22.62 -13.75
C CYS A 289 -6.96 -22.01 -13.02
N PRO A 290 -8.20 -22.12 -13.56
CA PRO A 290 -9.39 -21.55 -12.94
C PRO A 290 -9.62 -22.00 -11.50
N TRP A 291 -9.32 -23.27 -11.19
CA TRP A 291 -9.37 -23.79 -9.82
C TRP A 291 -8.37 -23.08 -8.89
N ASP A 292 -7.14 -22.84 -9.38
CA ASP A 292 -6.10 -22.12 -8.61
C ASP A 292 -6.54 -20.66 -8.35
N CYS A 293 -7.23 -20.01 -9.31
CA CYS A 293 -7.84 -18.69 -9.10
C CYS A 293 -8.94 -18.71 -8.02
N ARG A 294 -9.85 -19.70 -8.05
CA ARG A 294 -10.92 -19.84 -7.04
C ARG A 294 -10.34 -20.02 -5.63
N LEU A 295 -9.28 -20.81 -5.51
CA LEU A 295 -8.55 -21.03 -4.25
C LEU A 295 -7.84 -19.75 -3.81
N ALA A 296 -7.15 -19.06 -4.71
CA ALA A 296 -6.48 -17.80 -4.41
C ALA A 296 -7.47 -16.76 -3.87
N VAL A 297 -8.64 -16.61 -4.49
CA VAL A 297 -9.69 -15.69 -4.00
C VAL A 297 -10.16 -16.10 -2.60
N ALA A 298 -10.37 -17.38 -2.33
CA ALA A 298 -10.79 -17.84 -1.00
C ALA A 298 -9.75 -17.49 0.08
N ILE A 299 -8.46 -17.75 -0.20
CA ILE A 299 -7.36 -17.43 0.71
C ILE A 299 -7.25 -15.91 0.91
N LEU A 300 -7.29 -15.13 -0.16
CA LEU A 300 -7.22 -13.67 -0.10
C LEU A 300 -8.42 -13.08 0.64
N THR A 301 -9.61 -13.67 0.50
CA THR A 301 -10.81 -13.27 1.25
C THR A 301 -10.62 -13.48 2.75
N ALA A 302 -10.04 -14.62 3.14
CA ALA A 302 -9.70 -14.88 4.55
C ALA A 302 -8.65 -13.90 5.08
N ILE A 303 -7.58 -13.66 4.32
CA ILE A 303 -6.54 -12.68 4.67
C ILE A 303 -7.14 -11.28 4.83
N ASN A 304 -8.00 -10.87 3.91
CA ASN A 304 -8.61 -9.54 3.96
C ASN A 304 -9.58 -9.40 5.14
N LEU A 305 -10.36 -10.45 5.43
CA LEU A 305 -11.20 -10.50 6.63
C LEU A 305 -10.36 -10.32 7.90
N LEU A 306 -9.21 -10.99 8.01
CA LEU A 306 -8.29 -10.81 9.14
C LEU A 306 -7.77 -9.37 9.24
N ALA A 307 -7.47 -8.73 8.11
CA ALA A 307 -7.06 -7.33 8.08
C ALA A 307 -8.17 -6.41 8.60
N TYR A 308 -9.41 -6.57 8.12
CA TYR A 308 -10.56 -5.80 8.60
C TYR A 308 -10.88 -6.04 10.08
N VAL A 309 -10.75 -7.28 10.56
CA VAL A 309 -10.92 -7.60 12.00
C VAL A 309 -9.84 -6.91 12.83
N ALA A 310 -8.59 -6.93 12.38
CA ALA A 310 -7.52 -6.20 13.05
C ALA A 310 -7.78 -4.70 13.04
N ASP A 311 -8.22 -4.12 11.91
CA ASP A 311 -8.55 -2.69 11.79
C ASP A 311 -9.66 -2.32 12.77
N LEU A 312 -10.71 -3.14 12.85
CA LEU A 312 -11.80 -2.95 13.80
C LEU A 312 -11.31 -2.98 15.25
N VAL A 313 -10.47 -3.95 15.63
CA VAL A 313 -9.94 -4.06 17.00
C VAL A 313 -9.09 -2.84 17.36
N TYR A 314 -8.19 -2.41 16.47
CA TYR A 314 -7.35 -1.24 16.71
C TYR A 314 -8.16 0.07 16.72
N SER A 315 -9.11 0.21 15.81
CA SER A 315 -10.00 1.38 15.72
C SER A 315 -10.94 1.46 16.92
N ALA A 316 -11.50 0.34 17.39
CA ALA A 316 -12.32 0.28 18.59
C ALA A 316 -11.52 0.68 19.84
N ARG A 317 -10.27 0.20 19.98
CA ARG A 317 -9.41 0.63 21.10
C ARG A 317 -9.17 2.15 21.09
N LEU A 318 -8.98 2.76 19.92
CA LEU A 318 -8.80 4.21 19.81
C LEU A 318 -10.04 5.02 20.23
N VAL A 319 -11.24 4.46 20.04
CA VAL A 319 -12.51 5.10 20.41
C VAL A 319 -12.84 4.87 21.90
N PHE A 320 -12.69 3.64 22.39
CA PHE A 320 -13.15 3.26 23.74
C PHE A 320 -12.12 3.47 24.86
N VAL A 321 -10.82 3.51 24.56
CA VAL A 321 -9.75 3.73 25.58
C VAL A 321 -9.46 5.23 25.79
N ARG A 322 -10.06 6.12 24.97
CA ARG A 322 -9.92 7.58 25.09
C ARG A 322 -11.02 8.25 25.93
N VAL A 323 -11.86 7.47 26.61
CA VAL A 323 -12.84 7.93 27.61
C VAL A 323 -12.29 7.63 29.00
#